data_AF-A0A940FV87-F1
#
_entry.id   AF-A0A940FV87-F1
#
_cell.length_a   1.000
_cell.length_b   1.000
_cell.length_c   1.000
_cell.angle_alpha   90.00
_cell.angle_beta   90.00
_cell.angle_gamma   90.00
#
_symmetry.space_group_name_H-M   'P 1'
#
loop_
_entity.id
_entity.type
_entity.pdbx_description
1 polymer ?
#
loop_
_entity_poly.entity_id
_entity_poly.type
_entity_poly.pdbx_seq_one_letter_code
_entity_poly.pdbx_strand_id
1 'polypeptide(L)'
;MYLNCKTFFSFRYGTFKTEELVVAGIENGAKALALTNINSTCDAWDFAAYCNQYKIKPVLGAEIRNGDKLLYILLAANNDGFAWVNEFISAYPGKENLFPVIASENHFFNNINDGFVIYPYGNKSADQLFPNERIGILSSEINKLFGIEAQYAGKFVIRQPVTFYNKKHFNTHRLLRAIDKNVLLSKLPKEAEASPDEVFIAEDELKRIFGRYPSVIENTLQV
;
A
#
# COMPACT_ATOMS: atom_id res chain seq x y z
N MET A 1 -1.87 -0.20 -11.03
CA MET A 1 -2.20 -1.55 -10.51
C MET A 1 -1.51 -1.84 -9.18
N TYR A 2 -0.22 -1.51 -9.04
CA TYR A 2 0.51 -1.70 -7.77
C TYR A 2 0.44 -0.42 -6.93
N LEU A 3 -0.51 -0.40 -5.98
CA LEU A 3 -0.78 0.75 -5.11
C LEU A 3 -0.15 0.60 -3.71
N ASN A 4 0.46 -0.55 -3.43
CA ASN A 4 1.06 -0.85 -2.13
C ASN A 4 2.41 -1.54 -2.32
N CYS A 5 3.50 -0.79 -2.34
CA CYS A 5 4.84 -1.34 -2.48
C CYS A 5 5.79 -0.78 -1.42
N LYS A 6 6.71 -1.63 -0.96
CA LYS A 6 7.62 -1.33 0.14
C LYS A 6 9.06 -1.65 -0.23
N THR A 7 9.96 -0.78 0.20
CA THR A 7 11.41 -0.97 0.16
C THR A 7 11.93 -1.25 1.57
N PHE A 8 13.23 -1.45 1.72
CA PHE A 8 13.86 -1.61 3.04
C PHE A 8 13.71 -0.37 3.95
N PHE A 9 13.29 0.78 3.40
CA PHE A 9 12.94 1.98 4.17
C PHE A 9 11.61 1.84 4.91
N SER A 10 10.81 0.80 4.60
CA SER A 10 9.93 0.18 5.59
C SER A 10 10.80 -0.59 6.59
N PHE A 11 11.34 0.11 7.58
CA PHE A 11 12.39 -0.39 8.45
C PHE A 11 12.07 -1.76 9.05
N ARG A 12 13.00 -2.71 8.88
CA ARG A 12 12.88 -4.10 9.36
C ARG A 12 11.60 -4.79 8.88
N TYR A 13 11.13 -4.43 7.68
CA TYR A 13 9.92 -5.01 7.07
C TYR A 13 10.13 -5.29 5.58
N GLY A 14 10.29 -4.27 4.74
CA GLY A 14 10.50 -4.46 3.31
C GLY A 14 11.91 -4.96 3.00
N THR A 15 12.08 -5.62 1.85
CA THR A 15 13.37 -6.23 1.48
C THR A 15 13.92 -5.77 0.13
N PHE A 16 13.15 -4.99 -0.63
CA PHE A 16 13.60 -4.42 -1.89
C PHE A 16 14.52 -3.21 -1.64
N LYS A 17 15.57 -3.07 -2.48
CA LYS A 17 16.12 -1.74 -2.73
C LYS A 17 15.18 -0.93 -3.60
N THR A 18 15.27 0.40 -3.49
CA THR A 18 14.37 1.31 -4.22
C THR A 18 14.44 1.12 -5.74
N GLU A 19 15.64 1.04 -6.32
CA GLU A 19 15.81 0.76 -7.76
C GLU A 19 15.32 -0.64 -8.14
N GLU A 20 15.65 -1.66 -7.35
CA GLU A 20 15.24 -3.06 -7.59
C GLU A 20 13.71 -3.20 -7.62
N LEU A 21 12.99 -2.44 -6.78
CA LEU A 21 11.52 -2.40 -6.79
C LEU A 21 10.98 -1.86 -8.13
N VAL A 22 11.59 -0.78 -8.65
CA VAL A 22 11.18 -0.18 -9.93
C VAL A 22 11.43 -1.15 -11.07
N VAL A 23 12.63 -1.76 -11.13
CA VAL A 23 12.98 -2.75 -12.16
C VAL A 23 12.04 -3.94 -12.14
N ALA A 24 11.78 -4.52 -10.95
CA ALA A 24 10.84 -5.64 -10.81
C ALA A 24 9.41 -5.25 -11.21
N GLY A 25 9.00 -4.00 -10.98
CA GLY A 25 7.72 -3.48 -11.47
C GLY A 25 7.62 -3.49 -13.00
N ILE A 26 8.68 -3.04 -13.70
CA ILE A 26 8.76 -3.06 -15.18
C ILE A 26 8.62 -4.49 -15.70
N GLU A 27 9.37 -5.42 -15.11
CA GLU A 27 9.37 -6.84 -15.51
C GLU A 27 7.98 -7.48 -15.37
N ASN A 28 7.15 -6.96 -14.46
CA ASN A 28 5.77 -7.40 -14.25
C ASN A 28 4.72 -6.58 -15.04
N GLY A 29 5.17 -5.68 -15.92
CA GLY A 29 4.32 -4.90 -16.83
C GLY A 29 3.78 -3.60 -16.24
N ALA A 30 4.28 -3.15 -15.09
CA ALA A 30 3.81 -1.93 -14.45
C ALA A 30 4.09 -0.69 -15.32
N LYS A 31 3.05 0.11 -15.59
CA LYS A 31 3.19 1.45 -16.20
C LYS A 31 3.26 2.57 -15.16
N ALA A 32 2.72 2.31 -13.98
CA ALA A 32 2.73 3.18 -12.82
C ALA A 32 2.97 2.33 -11.57
N LEU A 33 3.74 2.87 -10.64
CA LEU A 33 4.14 2.17 -9.41
C LEU A 33 4.04 3.13 -8.24
N ALA A 34 3.35 2.72 -7.18
CA ALA A 34 3.25 3.49 -5.95
C ALA A 34 4.30 3.04 -4.93
N LEU A 35 5.04 3.97 -4.36
CA LEU A 35 5.89 3.72 -3.19
C LEU A 35 5.13 4.10 -1.92
N THR A 36 4.90 3.12 -1.06
CA THR A 36 4.10 3.27 0.17
C THR A 36 4.81 2.59 1.33
N ASN A 37 5.95 3.17 1.74
CA ASN A 37 6.70 2.65 2.87
C ASN A 37 5.91 2.80 4.19
N ILE A 38 6.16 1.89 5.13
CA ILE A 38 5.46 1.88 6.42
C ILE A 38 5.91 3.08 7.25
N ASN A 39 4.97 4.00 7.52
CA ASN A 39 5.16 5.20 8.33
C ASN A 39 6.40 6.03 7.92
N SER A 40 6.76 6.03 6.63
CA SER A 40 7.99 6.64 6.13
C SER A 40 7.89 7.00 4.65
N THR A 41 8.60 8.06 4.26
CA THR A 41 8.72 8.56 2.87
C THR A 41 10.18 8.80 2.47
N CYS A 42 11.15 8.25 3.21
CA CYS A 42 12.56 8.63 3.13
C CYS A 42 13.20 8.52 1.74
N ASP A 43 12.82 7.51 0.96
CA ASP A 43 13.36 7.21 -0.38
C ASP A 43 12.45 7.65 -1.52
N ALA A 44 11.48 8.53 -1.25
CA ALA A 44 10.56 9.05 -2.25
C ALA A 44 11.26 9.75 -3.42
N TRP A 45 12.33 10.51 -3.15
CA TRP A 45 13.08 11.23 -4.19
C TRP A 45 13.91 10.30 -5.07
N ASP A 46 14.60 9.33 -4.44
CA ASP A 46 15.34 8.30 -5.17
C ASP A 46 14.38 7.47 -6.03
N PHE A 47 13.24 7.07 -5.48
CA PHE A 47 12.20 6.36 -6.21
C PHE A 47 11.69 7.15 -7.41
N ALA A 48 11.35 8.43 -7.23
CA ALA A 48 10.91 9.28 -8.32
C ALA A 48 11.99 9.42 -9.40
N ALA A 49 13.26 9.55 -9.01
CA ALA A 49 14.38 9.61 -9.95
C ALA A 49 14.53 8.32 -10.77
N TYR A 50 14.50 7.15 -10.12
CA TYR A 50 14.55 5.86 -10.81
C TYR A 50 13.33 5.66 -11.72
N CYS A 51 12.11 5.95 -11.25
CA CYS A 51 10.90 5.87 -12.08
C CYS A 51 11.01 6.75 -13.34
N ASN A 52 11.52 7.98 -13.21
CA ASN A 52 11.73 8.87 -14.35
C ASN A 52 12.78 8.31 -15.32
N GLN A 53 13.90 7.77 -14.82
CA GLN A 53 14.93 7.13 -15.64
C GLN A 53 14.38 5.95 -16.44
N TYR A 54 13.54 5.12 -15.83
CA TYR A 54 12.92 3.95 -16.45
C TYR A 54 11.58 4.24 -17.15
N LYS A 55 11.14 5.51 -17.20
CA LYS A 55 9.89 5.96 -17.84
C LYS A 55 8.62 5.29 -17.30
N ILE A 56 8.60 5.01 -16.00
CA ILE A 56 7.39 4.61 -15.25
C ILE A 56 6.84 5.83 -14.52
N LYS A 57 5.51 5.95 -14.43
CA LYS A 57 4.87 7.00 -13.62
C LYS A 57 5.07 6.69 -12.12
N PRO A 58 5.79 7.54 -11.35
CA PRO A 58 5.85 7.37 -9.91
C PRO A 58 4.55 7.86 -9.26
N VAL A 59 4.10 7.15 -8.22
CA VAL A 59 3.08 7.62 -7.28
C VAL A 59 3.71 7.56 -5.88
N LEU A 60 3.68 8.68 -5.16
CA LEU A 60 4.28 8.78 -3.83
C LEU A 60 3.21 8.68 -2.76
N GLY A 61 3.53 8.01 -1.65
CA GLY A 61 2.58 7.78 -0.59
C GLY A 61 3.23 7.14 0.63
N ALA A 62 2.40 6.64 1.53
CA ALA A 62 2.83 5.93 2.72
C ALA A 62 1.78 4.91 3.16
N GLU A 63 2.26 3.79 3.68
CA GLU A 63 1.40 2.83 4.36
C GLU A 63 1.38 3.16 5.86
N ILE A 64 0.21 3.42 6.44
CA ILE A 64 0.08 3.84 7.83
C ILE A 64 -0.30 2.67 8.71
N ARG A 65 0.52 2.42 9.74
CA ARG A 65 0.35 1.32 10.69
C ARG A 65 0.48 1.77 12.14
N ASN A 66 -0.33 1.16 13.01
CA ASN A 66 -0.10 1.11 14.45
C ASN A 66 0.39 -0.28 14.83
N GLY A 67 1.68 -0.39 15.19
CA GLY A 67 2.33 -1.69 15.38
C GLY A 67 2.31 -2.51 14.08
N ASP A 68 1.79 -3.74 14.13
CA ASP A 68 1.65 -4.58 12.94
C ASP A 68 0.32 -4.37 12.19
N LYS A 69 -0.61 -3.58 12.77
CA LYS A 69 -1.94 -3.38 12.21
C LYS A 69 -1.91 -2.29 11.12
N LEU A 70 -2.26 -2.69 9.90
CA LEU A 70 -2.52 -1.78 8.79
C LEU A 70 -3.82 -1.00 9.00
N LEU A 71 -3.73 0.33 8.94
CA LEU A 71 -4.88 1.22 9.07
C LEU A 71 -5.40 1.64 7.69
N TYR A 72 -4.53 2.28 6.91
CA TYR A 72 -4.81 2.78 5.56
C TYR A 72 -3.50 3.06 4.82
N ILE A 73 -3.62 3.27 3.51
CA ILE A 73 -2.54 3.70 2.62
C ILE A 73 -2.91 5.09 2.12
N LEU A 74 -1.98 6.03 2.20
CA LEU A 74 -2.11 7.38 1.68
C LEU A 74 -1.35 7.46 0.36
N LEU A 75 -1.99 7.97 -0.69
CA LEU A 75 -1.37 8.23 -1.99
C LEU A 75 -1.53 9.69 -2.33
N ALA A 76 -0.44 10.38 -2.60
CA ALA A 76 -0.45 11.77 -3.03
C ALA A 76 -0.74 11.85 -4.54
N ALA A 77 -1.72 12.68 -4.91
CA ALA A 77 -2.06 12.98 -6.30
C ALA A 77 -1.24 14.15 -6.85
N ASN A 78 -0.71 15.01 -5.97
CA ASN A 78 0.08 16.19 -6.30
C ASN A 78 1.11 16.51 -5.20
N ASN A 79 1.88 17.58 -5.38
CA ASN A 79 2.91 18.00 -4.43
C ASN A 79 2.34 18.44 -3.08
N ASP A 80 1.17 19.09 -3.07
CA ASP A 80 0.50 19.53 -1.84
C ASP A 80 0.05 18.33 -1.01
N GLY A 81 -0.48 17.30 -1.66
CA GLY A 81 -0.80 16.02 -1.02
C GLY A 81 0.43 15.31 -0.48
N PHE A 82 1.56 15.36 -1.18
CA PHE A 82 2.79 14.76 -0.68
C PHE A 82 3.35 15.52 0.53
N ALA A 83 3.28 16.86 0.50
CA ALA A 83 3.60 17.69 1.66
C ALA A 83 2.70 17.34 2.86
N TRP A 84 1.39 17.21 2.63
CA TRP A 84 0.43 16.78 3.64
C TRP A 84 0.78 15.41 4.24
N VAL A 85 1.15 14.42 3.42
CA VAL A 85 1.57 13.09 3.90
C VAL A 85 2.80 13.19 4.80
N ASN A 86 3.79 14.00 4.44
CA ASN A 86 4.99 14.19 5.25
C ASN A 86 4.69 14.88 6.59
N GLU A 87 3.87 15.93 6.58
CA GLU A 87 3.41 16.61 7.79
C GLU A 87 2.61 15.66 8.68
N PHE A 88 1.70 14.88 8.09
CA PHE A 88 0.89 13.90 8.80
C PHE A 88 1.76 12.85 9.50
N ILE A 89 2.74 12.24 8.81
CA ILE A 89 3.65 11.27 9.44
C ILE A 89 4.48 11.93 10.55
N SER A 90 4.96 13.16 10.32
CA SER A 90 5.78 13.90 11.27
C SER A 90 5.03 14.28 12.56
N ALA A 91 3.71 14.45 12.49
CA ALA A 91 2.86 14.74 13.64
C ALA A 91 2.71 13.56 14.62
N TYR A 92 3.03 12.33 14.20
CA TYR A 92 2.95 11.12 15.03
C TYR A 92 4.32 10.46 15.21
N PRO A 93 5.28 11.12 15.91
CA PRO A 93 6.60 10.53 16.12
C PRO A 93 6.53 9.40 17.16
N GLY A 94 6.96 8.20 16.77
CA GLY A 94 7.28 7.12 17.70
C GLY A 94 6.08 6.27 18.17
N LYS A 95 6.37 5.34 19.11
CA LYS A 95 5.42 4.28 19.54
C LYS A 95 4.29 4.76 20.45
N GLU A 96 4.42 5.94 21.05
CA GLU A 96 3.46 6.43 22.05
C GLU A 96 2.32 7.25 21.42
N ASN A 97 2.54 7.83 20.24
CA ASN A 97 1.50 8.59 19.54
C ASN A 97 0.91 7.73 18.41
N LEU A 98 -0.26 7.16 18.66
CA LEU A 98 -0.94 6.28 17.72
C LEU A 98 -1.61 7.08 16.60
N PHE A 99 -1.46 6.61 15.37
CA PHE A 99 -2.23 7.14 14.24
C PHE A 99 -3.73 6.93 14.46
N PRO A 100 -4.59 7.86 14.01
CA PRO A 100 -6.04 7.69 14.07
C PRO A 100 -6.45 6.47 13.25
N VAL A 101 -7.32 5.62 13.79
CA VAL A 101 -7.72 4.35 13.15
C VAL A 101 -8.61 4.58 11.94
N ILE A 102 -9.49 5.58 12.01
CA ILE A 102 -10.40 6.00 10.96
C ILE A 102 -10.43 7.54 10.96
N ALA A 103 -10.52 8.15 9.79
CA ALA A 103 -10.96 9.53 9.66
C ALA A 103 -12.45 9.60 10.06
N SER A 104 -12.73 9.71 11.37
CA SER A 104 -14.11 9.72 11.89
C SER A 104 -14.71 11.12 11.98
N GLU A 105 -13.87 12.17 12.05
CA GLU A 105 -14.36 13.56 12.21
C GLU A 105 -13.86 14.52 11.12
N ASN A 106 -12.63 14.35 10.61
CA ASN A 106 -12.05 15.20 9.57
C ASN A 106 -11.54 14.36 8.39
N HIS A 107 -11.70 14.88 7.18
CA HIS A 107 -11.13 14.28 5.98
C HIS A 107 -9.60 14.24 6.08
N PHE A 108 -8.99 13.21 5.51
CA PHE A 108 -7.57 13.27 5.19
C PHE A 108 -7.36 14.22 4.00
N PHE A 109 -6.21 14.89 3.99
CA PHE A 109 -5.84 15.98 3.07
C PHE A 109 -6.64 17.27 3.25
N ASN A 110 -6.00 18.40 2.90
CA ASN A 110 -6.64 19.72 2.94
C ASN A 110 -7.68 19.86 1.81
N ASN A 111 -7.37 19.33 0.62
CA ASN A 111 -8.30 19.19 -0.49
C ASN A 111 -8.44 17.71 -0.86
N ILE A 112 -9.67 17.27 -1.14
CA ILE A 112 -9.95 15.89 -1.58
C ILE A 112 -9.21 15.51 -2.87
N ASN A 113 -8.78 16.50 -3.66
CA ASN A 113 -8.02 16.29 -4.90
C ASN A 113 -6.51 16.12 -4.66
N ASP A 114 -6.03 16.32 -3.43
CA ASP A 114 -4.60 16.25 -3.11
C ASP A 114 -4.10 14.80 -2.98
N GLY A 115 -5.00 13.85 -2.74
CA GLY A 115 -4.61 12.46 -2.62
C GLY A 115 -5.76 11.52 -2.34
N PHE A 116 -5.45 10.22 -2.40
CA PHE A 116 -6.35 9.12 -2.14
C PHE A 116 -6.01 8.42 -0.83
N VAL A 117 -7.03 7.85 -0.19
CA VAL A 117 -6.89 7.02 1.01
C VAL A 117 -7.45 5.64 0.72
N ILE A 118 -6.66 4.60 0.91
CA ILE A 118 -7.07 3.22 0.66
C ILE A 118 -7.11 2.45 1.98
N TYR A 119 -8.31 2.07 2.40
CA TYR A 119 -8.53 1.26 3.59
C TYR A 119 -8.47 -0.25 3.25
N PRO A 120 -7.87 -1.09 4.11
CA PRO A 120 -8.08 -2.54 4.03
C PRO A 120 -9.56 -2.89 4.13
N TYR A 121 -9.96 -3.98 3.48
CA TYR A 121 -11.32 -4.48 3.59
C TYR A 121 -11.72 -4.72 5.06
N GLY A 122 -12.88 -4.16 5.45
CA GLY A 122 -13.42 -4.29 6.80
C GLY A 122 -13.00 -3.19 7.79
N ASN A 123 -12.06 -2.31 7.44
CA ASN A 123 -11.69 -1.18 8.32
C ASN A 123 -12.70 -0.03 8.28
N LYS A 124 -13.34 0.23 7.12
CA LYS A 124 -14.33 1.29 6.93
C LYS A 124 -15.42 0.79 5.98
N SER A 125 -16.68 1.10 6.27
CA SER A 125 -17.82 0.67 5.45
C SER A 125 -17.91 1.51 4.17
N ALA A 126 -18.39 0.91 3.08
CA ALA A 126 -18.43 1.55 1.77
C ALA A 126 -19.33 2.80 1.76
N ASP A 127 -20.42 2.82 2.52
CA ASP A 127 -21.33 3.96 2.68
C ASP A 127 -20.67 5.18 3.33
N GLN A 128 -19.66 4.97 4.19
CA GLN A 128 -18.96 6.01 4.94
C GLN A 128 -17.75 6.60 4.21
N LEU A 129 -17.41 6.08 3.02
CA LEU A 129 -16.25 6.56 2.27
C LEU A 129 -16.50 7.94 1.66
N PHE A 130 -15.53 8.83 1.86
CA PHE A 130 -15.44 10.11 1.16
C PHE A 130 -15.03 9.93 -0.32
N PRO A 131 -15.20 10.96 -1.17
CA PRO A 131 -14.95 10.86 -2.61
C PRO A 131 -13.53 10.42 -3.00
N ASN A 132 -12.52 10.73 -2.19
CA ASN A 132 -11.13 10.34 -2.40
C ASN A 132 -10.71 9.06 -1.63
N GLU A 133 -11.65 8.40 -0.97
CA GLU A 133 -11.38 7.17 -0.22
C GLU A 133 -11.82 5.93 -1.00
N ARG A 134 -11.05 4.85 -0.85
CA ARG A 134 -11.30 3.56 -1.49
C ARG A 134 -11.07 2.42 -0.50
N ILE A 135 -11.62 1.26 -0.81
CA ILE A 135 -11.36 -0.01 -0.12
C ILE A 135 -10.44 -0.87 -0.99
N GLY A 136 -9.27 -1.21 -0.46
CA GLY A 136 -8.29 -2.06 -1.11
C GLY A 136 -8.58 -3.54 -0.88
N ILE A 137 -8.79 -4.27 -1.97
CA ILE A 137 -9.06 -5.72 -1.99
C ILE A 137 -7.79 -6.48 -2.37
N LEU A 138 -7.46 -7.52 -1.61
CA LEU A 138 -6.45 -8.49 -2.02
C LEU A 138 -7.00 -9.49 -3.04
N SER A 139 -6.12 -10.06 -3.86
CA SER A 139 -6.46 -11.17 -4.76
C SER A 139 -7.10 -12.37 -4.01
N SER A 140 -6.64 -12.64 -2.77
CA SER A 140 -7.21 -13.67 -1.89
C SER A 140 -8.58 -13.29 -1.29
N GLU A 141 -8.96 -12.02 -1.34
CA GLU A 141 -10.20 -11.48 -0.79
C GLU A 141 -11.27 -11.26 -1.87
N ILE A 142 -11.02 -11.67 -3.11
CA ILE A 142 -11.91 -11.44 -4.25
C ILE A 142 -13.34 -11.97 -4.04
N ASN A 143 -13.49 -13.06 -3.28
CA ASN A 143 -14.80 -13.64 -2.96
C ASN A 143 -15.65 -12.71 -2.09
N LYS A 144 -15.02 -11.76 -1.35
CA LYS A 144 -15.73 -10.76 -0.53
C LYS A 144 -16.43 -9.69 -1.37
N LEU A 145 -16.11 -9.60 -2.67
CA LEU A 145 -16.80 -8.71 -3.61
C LEU A 145 -18.17 -9.25 -4.05
N PHE A 146 -18.48 -10.51 -3.74
CA PHE A 146 -19.76 -11.12 -4.11
C PHE A 146 -20.91 -10.48 -3.32
N GLY A 147 -21.95 -10.04 -4.03
CA GLY A 147 -23.14 -9.44 -3.41
C GLY A 147 -22.99 -7.96 -3.03
N ILE A 148 -21.88 -7.31 -3.39
CA ILE A 148 -21.74 -5.86 -3.22
C ILE A 148 -22.73 -5.13 -4.13
N GLU A 149 -23.45 -4.18 -3.56
CA GLU A 149 -24.39 -3.35 -4.31
C GLU A 149 -23.69 -2.55 -5.41
N ALA A 150 -24.31 -2.45 -6.58
CA ALA A 150 -23.74 -1.78 -7.75
C ALA A 150 -23.33 -0.32 -7.46
N GLN A 151 -24.03 0.36 -6.56
CA GLN A 151 -23.72 1.73 -6.13
C GLN A 151 -22.35 1.88 -5.45
N TYR A 152 -21.82 0.81 -4.86
CA TYR A 152 -20.50 0.81 -4.20
C TYR A 152 -19.38 0.27 -5.09
N ALA A 153 -19.68 -0.18 -6.31
CA ALA A 153 -18.68 -0.77 -7.22
C ALA A 153 -17.51 0.19 -7.55
N GLY A 154 -17.76 1.50 -7.53
CA GLY A 154 -16.76 2.57 -7.71
C GLY A 154 -15.82 2.81 -6.52
N LYS A 155 -16.05 2.13 -5.39
CA LYS A 155 -15.32 2.36 -4.13
C LYS A 155 -14.20 1.37 -3.88
N PHE A 156 -14.05 0.34 -4.71
CA PHE A 156 -13.07 -0.73 -4.53
C PHE A 156 -11.90 -0.61 -5.50
N VAL A 157 -10.69 -0.90 -5.03
CA VAL A 157 -9.44 -0.93 -5.80
C VAL A 157 -8.64 -2.19 -5.48
N ILE A 158 -7.75 -2.59 -6.38
CA ILE A 158 -6.79 -3.67 -6.17
C ILE A 158 -5.68 -3.14 -5.27
N ARG A 159 -5.42 -3.83 -4.15
CA ARG A 159 -4.36 -3.42 -3.21
C ARG A 159 -2.99 -3.99 -3.56
N GLN A 160 -2.92 -5.23 -4.06
CA GLN A 160 -1.71 -6.04 -4.31
C GLN A 160 -0.43 -5.55 -3.59
N PRO A 161 -0.26 -5.88 -2.29
CA PRO A 161 0.95 -5.55 -1.54
C PRO A 161 2.20 -6.22 -2.13
N VAL A 162 3.28 -5.46 -2.24
CA VAL A 162 4.59 -5.94 -2.68
C VAL A 162 5.63 -5.55 -1.62
N THR A 163 6.15 -6.55 -0.92
CA THR A 163 7.09 -6.36 0.20
C THR A 163 8.44 -7.05 -0.05
N PHE A 164 8.44 -8.12 -0.83
CA PHE A 164 9.63 -8.91 -1.13
C PHE A 164 9.54 -9.58 -2.49
N TYR A 165 10.70 -9.98 -3.04
CA TYR A 165 10.79 -10.53 -4.39
C TYR A 165 10.32 -11.99 -4.48
N ASN A 166 10.69 -12.82 -3.51
CA ASN A 166 10.40 -14.26 -3.52
C ASN A 166 10.46 -14.87 -2.12
N LYS A 167 10.29 -16.20 -2.03
CA LYS A 167 10.32 -16.98 -0.79
C LYS A 167 11.62 -16.81 0.03
N LYS A 168 12.77 -16.60 -0.61
CA LYS A 168 14.04 -16.33 0.10
C LYS A 168 13.94 -14.98 0.84
N HIS A 169 13.43 -13.97 0.16
CA HIS A 169 13.23 -12.63 0.74
C HIS A 169 12.11 -12.59 1.77
N PHE A 170 11.07 -13.42 1.62
CA PHE A 170 10.09 -13.64 2.68
C PHE A 170 10.74 -14.16 3.98
N ASN A 171 11.67 -15.10 3.89
CA ASN A 171 12.41 -15.55 5.07
C ASN A 171 13.30 -14.44 5.66
N THR A 172 13.93 -13.62 4.82
CA THR A 172 14.65 -12.41 5.28
C THR A 172 13.72 -11.48 6.04
N HIS A 173 12.53 -11.20 5.50
CA HIS A 173 11.50 -10.41 6.16
C HIS A 173 11.18 -10.96 7.56
N ARG A 174 10.92 -12.27 7.69
CA ARG A 174 10.61 -12.88 8.99
C ARG A 174 11.75 -12.72 9.99
N LEU A 175 13.01 -12.84 9.56
CA LEU A 175 14.17 -12.58 10.40
C LEU A 175 14.22 -11.11 10.86
N LEU A 176 13.95 -10.16 9.95
CA LEU A 176 13.88 -8.73 10.29
C LEU A 176 12.77 -8.44 11.31
N ARG A 177 11.59 -9.08 11.17
CA ARG A 177 10.49 -8.96 12.14
C ARG A 177 10.87 -9.56 13.50
N ALA A 178 11.55 -10.70 13.53
CA ALA A 178 12.04 -11.31 14.77
C ALA A 178 13.03 -10.39 15.51
N ILE A 179 13.95 -9.74 14.78
CA ILE A 179 14.85 -8.72 15.32
C ILE A 179 14.06 -7.53 15.86
N ASP A 180 13.09 -7.01 15.09
CA ASP A 180 12.29 -5.85 15.47
C ASP A 180 11.48 -6.08 16.76
N LYS A 181 10.90 -7.27 16.89
CA LYS A 181 10.12 -7.70 18.06
C LYS A 181 11.00 -8.19 19.21
N ASN A 182 12.30 -8.34 19.00
CA ASN A 182 13.24 -8.92 19.94
C ASN A 182 12.80 -10.32 20.42
N VAL A 183 12.44 -11.20 19.48
CA VAL A 183 12.02 -12.58 19.75
C VAL A 183 12.76 -13.58 18.86
N LEU A 184 12.78 -14.85 19.27
CA LEU A 184 13.22 -15.93 18.39
C LEU A 184 12.27 -16.07 17.19
N LEU A 185 12.80 -16.44 16.02
CA LEU A 185 11.98 -16.68 14.82
C LEU A 185 10.86 -17.71 15.06
N SER A 186 11.11 -18.71 15.89
CA SER A 186 10.11 -19.72 16.28
C SER A 186 8.99 -19.17 17.17
N LYS A 187 9.18 -18.00 17.78
CA LYS A 187 8.23 -17.29 18.65
C LYS A 187 7.62 -16.05 17.99
N LEU A 188 7.93 -15.80 16.71
CA LEU A 188 7.38 -14.67 15.98
C LEU A 188 5.87 -14.89 15.74
N PRO A 189 5.00 -13.97 16.20
CA PRO A 189 3.56 -14.05 15.92
C PRO A 189 3.29 -13.98 14.42
N LYS A 190 2.29 -14.71 13.94
CA LYS A 190 1.94 -14.73 12.51
C LYS A 190 1.43 -13.39 12.01
N GLU A 191 0.80 -12.63 12.88
CA GLU A 191 0.26 -11.30 12.64
C GLU A 191 1.37 -10.25 12.45
N ALA A 192 2.59 -10.53 12.92
CA ALA A 192 3.75 -9.66 12.72
C ALA A 192 4.47 -9.91 11.39
N GLU A 193 4.15 -11.01 10.70
CA GLU A 193 4.67 -11.37 9.38
C GLU A 193 3.78 -10.80 8.27
N ALA A 194 4.37 -10.38 7.16
CA ALA A 194 3.67 -10.16 5.90
C ALA A 194 3.08 -11.50 5.37
N SER A 195 2.05 -11.43 4.53
CA SER A 195 1.61 -12.64 3.79
C SER A 195 2.73 -13.11 2.85
N PRO A 196 2.97 -14.43 2.66
CA PRO A 196 3.90 -14.93 1.64
C PRO A 196 3.53 -14.49 0.21
N ASP A 197 2.29 -14.05 0.00
CA ASP A 197 1.77 -13.58 -1.28
C ASP A 197 2.02 -12.08 -1.52
N GLU A 198 2.74 -11.38 -0.62
CA GLU A 198 3.14 -9.97 -0.80
C GLU A 198 4.31 -9.81 -1.79
N VAL A 199 4.11 -10.35 -2.99
CA VAL A 199 5.04 -10.35 -4.12
C VAL A 199 4.40 -9.67 -5.33
N PHE A 200 5.21 -9.37 -6.35
CA PHE A 200 4.65 -8.98 -7.64
C PHE A 200 3.85 -10.14 -8.25
N ILE A 201 2.65 -9.80 -8.73
CA ILE A 201 1.85 -10.62 -9.65
C ILE A 201 1.77 -9.82 -10.94
N ALA A 202 2.03 -10.45 -12.09
CA ALA A 202 2.03 -9.77 -13.38
C ALA A 202 0.71 -9.02 -13.63
N GLU A 203 0.79 -7.84 -14.26
CA GLU A 203 -0.37 -6.96 -14.45
C GLU A 203 -1.53 -7.68 -15.18
N ASP A 204 -1.22 -8.47 -16.20
CA ASP A 204 -2.22 -9.23 -16.96
C ASP A 204 -2.86 -10.35 -16.14
N GLU A 205 -2.10 -10.95 -15.22
CA GLU A 205 -2.63 -11.93 -14.30
C GLU A 205 -3.57 -11.28 -13.27
N LEU A 206 -3.22 -10.10 -12.73
CA LEU A 206 -4.13 -9.34 -11.87
C LEU A 206 -5.43 -8.99 -12.59
N LYS A 207 -5.36 -8.52 -13.84
CA LYS A 207 -6.56 -8.25 -14.66
C LYS A 207 -7.41 -9.51 -14.85
N ARG A 208 -6.77 -10.67 -15.06
CA ARG A 208 -7.47 -11.96 -15.18
C ARG A 208 -8.16 -12.36 -13.88
N ILE A 209 -7.48 -12.23 -12.74
CA ILE A 209 -8.05 -12.53 -11.42
C ILE A 209 -9.27 -11.66 -11.17
N PHE A 210 -9.16 -10.35 -11.38
CA PHE A 210 -10.24 -9.39 -11.19
C PHE A 210 -11.19 -9.26 -12.40
N GLY A 211 -11.11 -10.15 -13.39
CA GLY A 211 -11.84 -10.02 -14.65
C GLY A 211 -13.37 -10.02 -14.52
N ARG A 212 -13.90 -10.56 -13.41
CA ARG A 212 -15.34 -10.49 -13.07
C ARG A 212 -15.78 -9.16 -12.47
N TYR A 213 -14.83 -8.29 -12.12
CA TYR A 213 -15.05 -7.01 -11.45
C TYR A 213 -14.29 -5.88 -12.17
N PRO A 214 -14.68 -5.55 -13.42
CA PRO A 214 -13.97 -4.55 -14.23
C PRO A 214 -13.89 -3.17 -13.57
N SER A 215 -14.91 -2.77 -12.80
CA SER A 215 -14.91 -1.50 -12.07
C SER A 215 -13.73 -1.38 -11.11
N VAL A 216 -13.32 -2.47 -10.46
CA VAL A 216 -12.20 -2.48 -9.51
C VAL A 216 -10.88 -2.22 -10.25
N ILE A 217 -10.73 -2.81 -11.44
CA ILE A 217 -9.56 -2.59 -12.31
C ILE A 217 -9.52 -1.12 -12.75
N GLU A 218 -10.64 -0.60 -13.26
CA GLU A 218 -10.76 0.78 -13.74
C GLU A 218 -10.43 1.79 -12.63
N ASN A 219 -11.03 1.62 -11.44
CA ASN A 219 -10.75 2.49 -10.29
C ASN A 219 -9.27 2.45 -9.89
N THR A 220 -8.62 1.29 -9.96
CA THR A 220 -7.19 1.12 -9.65
C THR A 220 -6.29 1.82 -10.68
N LEU A 221 -6.76 2.01 -11.91
CA LEU A 221 -6.04 2.74 -12.95
C LEU A 221 -6.30 4.25 -12.88
N GLN A 222 -7.40 4.68 -12.26
CA GLN A 222 -7.71 6.09 -12.03
C GLN A 222 -6.92 6.68 -10.84
N VAL A 223 -6.71 5.87 -9.80
CA VAL A 223 -5.83 6.19 -8.66
C VAL A 223 -4.38 6.19 -9.12
#